data_AF-A0A0Q8RWB6-F1
#
_entry.id   AF-A0A0Q8RWB6-F1
#
_cell.length_a   1.000
_cell.length_b   1.000
_cell.length_c   1.000
_cell.angle_alpha   90.00
_cell.angle_beta   90.00
_cell.angle_gamma   90.00
#
_symmetry.space_group_name_H-M   'P 1'
#
loop_
_entity.id
_entity.type
_entity.pdbx_description
1 polymer ?
#
loop_
_entity_poly.entity_id
_entity_poly.type
_entity_poly.pdbx_seq_one_letter_code
_entity_poly.pdbx_strand_id
1 'polypeptide(L)'
;MSTTAPVSAETPAQRAYRNLELLRSGAKTLADLSDAERRELAAFEQLERDGKRADRRTPRQRCIDEEVAREGGKPSELALSAIDLKCSQH
;
A
#
# COMPACT_ATOMS: atom_id res chain seq x y z
N MET A 1 -34.29 -29.46 -10.27
CA MET A 1 -34.26 -28.43 -9.22
C MET A 1 -33.04 -27.58 -9.49
N SER A 2 -33.21 -26.36 -10.00
CA SER A 2 -32.09 -25.47 -10.32
C SER A 2 -31.77 -24.60 -9.11
N THR A 3 -30.58 -24.79 -8.56
CA THR A 3 -30.08 -24.00 -7.43
C THR A 3 -29.51 -22.69 -7.97
N THR A 4 -30.22 -21.59 -7.81
CA THR A 4 -29.66 -20.24 -7.99
C THR A 4 -28.67 -19.97 -6.85
N ALA A 5 -27.38 -19.92 -7.17
CA ALA A 5 -26.36 -19.46 -6.24
C ALA A 5 -26.65 -17.99 -5.82
N PRO A 6 -26.41 -17.59 -4.56
CA PRO A 6 -26.61 -16.22 -4.14
C PRO A 6 -25.57 -15.32 -4.83
N VAL A 7 -26.04 -14.29 -5.53
CA VAL A 7 -25.17 -13.21 -6.03
C VAL A 7 -24.60 -12.51 -4.80
N SER A 8 -23.30 -12.68 -4.53
CA SER A 8 -22.67 -12.00 -3.40
C SER A 8 -22.84 -10.49 -3.55
N ALA A 9 -23.39 -9.83 -2.53
CA ALA A 9 -23.56 -8.39 -2.52
C ALA A 9 -22.19 -7.69 -2.61
N GLU A 10 -22.13 -6.59 -3.36
CA GLU A 10 -20.93 -5.78 -3.51
C GLU A 10 -20.46 -5.27 -2.13
N THR A 11 -19.20 -5.59 -1.79
CA THR A 11 -18.59 -5.11 -0.56
C THR A 11 -18.34 -3.59 -0.61
N PRO A 12 -18.27 -2.91 0.54
CA PRO A 12 -17.91 -1.48 0.59
C PRO A 12 -16.60 -1.15 -0.13
N ALA A 13 -15.58 -2.01 -0.04
CA ALA A 13 -14.31 -1.81 -0.73
C ALA A 13 -14.43 -1.91 -2.26
N GLN A 14 -15.20 -2.88 -2.77
CA GLN A 14 -15.46 -3.01 -4.20
C GLN A 14 -16.22 -1.80 -4.74
N ARG A 15 -17.22 -1.31 -3.98
CA ARG A 15 -17.98 -0.10 -4.33
C ARG A 15 -17.10 1.15 -4.33
N ALA A 16 -16.22 1.30 -3.34
CA ALA A 16 -15.26 2.40 -3.29
C ALA A 16 -14.33 2.40 -4.51
N TYR A 17 -13.78 1.24 -4.87
CA TYR A 17 -12.92 1.07 -6.04
C TYR A 17 -13.65 1.44 -7.34
N ARG A 18 -14.87 0.92 -7.55
CA ARG A 18 -15.70 1.27 -8.70
C ARG A 18 -15.99 2.78 -8.77
N ASN A 19 -16.36 3.40 -7.65
CA ASN A 19 -16.64 4.83 -7.61
C ASN A 19 -15.38 5.67 -7.87
N LEU A 20 -14.19 5.23 -7.44
CA LEU A 20 -12.91 5.86 -7.78
C LEU A 20 -12.65 5.84 -9.30
N GLU A 21 -12.93 4.73 -9.97
CA GLU A 21 -12.80 4.63 -11.44
C GLU A 21 -13.78 5.57 -12.16
N LEU A 22 -15.02 5.71 -11.68
CA LEU A 22 -16.00 6.64 -12.23
C LEU A 22 -15.61 8.10 -12.02
N LEU A 23 -15.00 8.45 -10.88
CA LEU A 23 -14.45 9.79 -10.64
C LEU A 23 -13.26 10.08 -11.57
N ARG A 24 -12.33 9.12 -11.73
CA ARG A 24 -11.14 9.25 -12.59
C ARG A 24 -11.50 9.41 -14.06
N SER A 25 -12.55 8.73 -14.51
CA SER A 25 -13.08 8.83 -15.88
C SER A 25 -13.96 10.07 -16.11
N GLY A 26 -14.31 10.81 -15.05
CA GLY A 26 -15.24 11.94 -15.12
C GLY A 26 -16.72 11.54 -15.29
N ALA A 27 -17.03 10.24 -15.24
CA ALA A 27 -18.41 9.73 -15.32
C ALA A 27 -19.25 10.06 -14.08
N LYS A 28 -18.59 10.34 -12.95
CA LYS A 28 -19.19 10.89 -11.73
C LYS A 28 -18.34 12.02 -11.18
N THR A 29 -18.96 12.86 -10.38
CA THR A 29 -18.32 13.83 -9.49
C THR A 29 -18.52 13.44 -8.02
N LEU A 30 -17.79 14.08 -7.10
CA LEU A 30 -17.98 13.83 -5.66
C LEU A 30 -19.39 14.19 -5.16
N ALA A 31 -20.06 15.12 -5.84
CA ALA A 31 -21.43 15.51 -5.52
C ALA A 31 -22.43 14.37 -5.80
N ASP A 32 -22.12 13.51 -6.77
CA ASP A 32 -22.95 12.36 -7.15
C ASP A 32 -22.81 11.16 -6.20
N LEU A 33 -21.91 11.23 -5.22
CA LEU A 33 -21.70 10.20 -4.21
C LEU A 33 -22.53 10.48 -2.95
N SER A 34 -23.14 9.43 -2.42
CA SER A 34 -23.75 9.45 -1.08
C SER A 34 -22.68 9.61 0.01
N ASP A 35 -23.11 10.02 1.21
CA ASP A 35 -22.19 10.14 2.34
C ASP A 35 -21.54 8.81 2.74
N ALA A 36 -22.24 7.69 2.55
CA ALA A 36 -21.67 6.36 2.76
C ALA A 36 -20.54 6.09 1.77
N GLU A 37 -20.77 6.32 0.47
CA GLU A 37 -19.75 6.11 -0.57
C GLU A 37 -18.55 7.04 -0.40
N ARG A 38 -18.76 8.27 0.07
CA ARG A 38 -17.65 9.19 0.39
C ARG A 38 -16.80 8.67 1.55
N ARG A 39 -17.42 8.13 2.61
CA ARG A 39 -16.68 7.50 3.73
C ARG A 39 -15.91 6.27 3.28
N GLU A 40 -16.51 5.47 2.40
CA GLU A 40 -15.87 4.27 1.84
C GLU A 40 -14.67 4.62 0.97
N LEU A 41 -14.77 5.67 0.15
CA LEU A 41 -13.65 6.18 -0.64
C LEU A 41 -12.51 6.67 0.26
N ALA A 42 -12.81 7.45 1.30
CA ALA A 42 -11.82 7.90 2.27
C ALA A 42 -11.15 6.73 3.01
N ALA A 43 -11.92 5.71 3.39
CA ALA A 43 -11.37 4.50 4.02
C ALA A 43 -10.44 3.74 3.07
N PHE A 44 -10.82 3.62 1.79
CA PHE A 44 -9.99 3.00 0.76
C PHE A 44 -8.67 3.75 0.56
N GLU A 45 -8.71 5.08 0.42
CA GLU A 45 -7.51 5.92 0.26
C GLU A 45 -6.57 5.82 1.47
N GLN A 46 -7.15 5.73 2.68
CA GLN A 46 -6.36 5.55 3.90
C GLN A 46 -5.66 4.19 3.93
N LEU A 47 -6.35 3.11 3.54
CA LEU A 47 -5.73 1.78 3.41
C LEU A 47 -4.61 1.77 2.36
N GLU A 48 -4.80 2.43 1.22
CA GLU A 48 -3.74 2.56 0.21
C GLU A 48 -2.53 3.33 0.74
N ARG A 49 -2.77 4.42 1.48
CA ARG A 49 -1.71 5.20 2.12
C ARG A 49 -0.94 4.38 3.14
N ASP A 50 -1.65 3.64 3.98
CA ASP A 50 -1.03 2.80 5.02
C ASP A 50 -0.26 1.64 4.37
N GLY A 51 -0.80 1.03 3.33
CA GLY A 51 -0.12 -0.01 2.55
C GLY A 51 1.14 0.48 1.82
N LYS A 52 1.20 1.78 1.46
CA LYS A 52 2.40 2.44 0.91
C LYS A 52 3.42 2.83 1.99
N ARG A 53 2.95 3.16 3.21
CA ARG A 53 3.81 3.52 4.35
C ARG A 53 4.34 2.32 5.12
N ALA A 54 3.70 1.15 4.97
CA ALA A 54 4.18 -0.08 5.57
C ALA A 54 5.61 -0.36 5.10
N ASP A 55 6.54 -0.40 6.04
CA ASP A 55 7.91 -0.81 5.75
C ASP A 55 7.92 -2.30 5.42
N ARG A 56 8.11 -2.62 4.13
CA ARG A 56 8.15 -3.99 3.62
C ARG A 56 9.56 -4.56 3.57
N ARG A 57 10.57 -3.81 4.05
CA ARG A 57 11.95 -4.27 4.07
C ARG A 57 12.11 -5.41 5.07
N THR A 58 12.90 -6.41 4.69
CA THR A 58 13.32 -7.45 5.63
C THR A 58 14.18 -6.85 6.75
N PRO A 59 14.32 -7.52 7.91
CA PRO A 59 15.21 -7.05 8.97
C PRO A 59 16.63 -6.75 8.47
N ARG A 60 17.21 -7.64 7.64
CA ARG A 60 18.48 -7.41 6.94
C ARG A 60 18.50 -6.14 6.09
N GLN A 61 17.48 -5.89 5.28
CA GLN A 61 17.41 -4.68 4.44
C GLN A 61 17.37 -3.41 5.28
N ARG A 62 16.62 -3.41 6.39
CA ARG A 62 16.61 -2.28 7.33
C ARG A 62 17.98 -2.05 7.96
N CYS A 63 18.64 -3.12 8.40
CA CYS A 63 20.00 -3.04 8.92
C CYS A 63 20.95 -2.40 7.89
N ILE A 64 20.92 -2.87 6.64
CA ILE A 64 21.79 -2.33 5.57
C ILE A 64 21.49 -0.85 5.33
N ASP A 65 20.23 -0.46 5.19
CA ASP A 65 19.84 0.93 4.96
C ASP A 65 20.29 1.86 6.11
N GLU A 66 20.15 1.41 7.36
CA GLU A 66 20.59 2.15 8.53
C GLU A 66 22.10 2.33 8.57
N GLU A 67 22.87 1.29 8.26
CA GLU A 67 24.33 1.35 8.24
C GLU A 67 24.87 2.18 7.07
N VAL A 68 24.27 2.05 5.88
CA VAL A 68 24.57 2.92 4.72
C VAL A 68 24.30 4.38 5.08
N ALA A 69 23.19 4.68 5.77
CA ALA A 69 22.89 6.03 6.22
C ALA A 69 23.90 6.56 7.24
N ARG A 70 24.37 5.70 8.18
CA ARG A 70 25.44 6.05 9.15
C ARG A 70 26.76 6.38 8.45
N GLU A 71 27.07 5.72 7.34
CA GLU A 71 28.24 5.99 6.49
C GLU A 71 28.06 7.20 5.54
N GLY A 72 27.00 8.00 5.71
CA GLY A 72 26.74 9.18 4.87
C GLY A 72 26.13 8.85 3.50
N GLY A 73 25.58 7.65 3.33
CA GLY A 73 24.79 7.24 2.16
C GLY A 73 25.61 6.79 0.94
N LYS A 74 26.94 6.90 0.99
CA LYS A 74 27.84 6.52 -0.12
C LYS A 74 29.07 5.74 0.39
N PRO A 75 28.87 4.57 1.03
CA PRO A 75 29.98 3.73 1.46
C PRO A 75 30.84 3.28 0.27
N SER A 76 32.13 3.12 0.52
CA SER A 76 33.04 2.43 -0.41
C SER A 76 32.66 0.96 -0.55
N GLU A 77 33.19 0.26 -1.55
CA GLU A 77 32.94 -1.19 -1.72
C GLU A 77 33.38 -2.02 -0.50
N LEU A 78 34.49 -1.64 0.13
CA LEU A 78 34.97 -2.28 1.36
C LEU A 78 34.00 -2.03 2.52
N ALA A 79 33.52 -0.80 2.67
CA ALA A 79 32.53 -0.45 3.70
C ALA A 79 31.20 -1.18 3.46
N LEU A 80 30.73 -1.27 2.21
CA LEU A 80 29.55 -2.06 1.84
C LEU A 80 29.71 -3.54 2.20
N SER A 81 30.89 -4.12 1.96
CA SER A 81 31.16 -5.52 2.30
C SER A 81 31.13 -5.75 3.81
N ALA A 82 31.67 -4.81 4.60
CA ALA A 82 31.60 -4.85 6.06
C ALA A 82 30.17 -4.70 6.58
N ILE A 83 29.37 -3.81 5.98
CA ILE A 83 27.94 -3.63 6.29
C ILE A 83 27.16 -4.92 5.98
N ASP A 84 27.40 -5.53 4.82
CA ASP A 84 26.74 -6.77 4.42
C ASP A 84 27.03 -7.91 5.41
N LEU A 85 28.29 -8.04 5.83
CA LEU A 85 28.70 -8.99 6.86
C LEU A 85 28.01 -8.72 8.20
N LYS A 86 27.99 -7.45 8.64
CA LYS A 86 27.32 -7.03 9.88
C LYS A 86 25.83 -7.37 9.86
N CYS A 87 25.16 -7.18 8.73
CA CYS A 87 23.73 -7.38 8.59
C CYS A 87 23.31 -8.81 8.22
N SER A 88 24.26 -9.73 8.04
CA SER A 88 24.00 -11.10 7.57
C SER A 88 23.14 -11.97 8.51
N GLN A 89 23.06 -11.62 9.79
CA GLN A 89 22.35 -12.38 10.82
C GLN A 89 21.00 -11.78 11.24
N HIS A 90 20.51 -10.75 10.53
CA HIS A 90 19.27 -10.05 10.85
C HIS A 90 18.06 -10.56 10.06
#